data_AF-K1P7S2-F1
#
_entry.id   AF-K1P7S2-F1
#
_cell.length_a   1.000
_cell.length_b   1.000
_cell.length_c   1.000
_cell.angle_alpha   90.00
_cell.angle_beta   90.00
_cell.angle_gamma   90.00
#
_symmetry.space_group_name_H-M   'P 1'
#
loop_
_entity.id
_entity.type
_entity.pdbx_description
1 polymer ?
#
loop_
_entity_poly.entity_id
_entity_poly.type
_entity_poly.pdbx_seq_one_letter_code
_entity_poly.pdbx_strand_id
1 'polypeptide(L)'
;MAKGHKTGKVGTHQCCHGGTWYVMLEEEEMRKTLPNMSKAIRWSLDLRWQRPSEPVGFYGLKEGLLMRSSKDPGMRIDWESFDAVNRHDKQTAAMTGKEEIDEFDTTIQGPWMKKWEIVHVNRHVERHREMEDNPESWTKA
;
A
#
# COMPACT_ATOMS: atom_id res chain seq x y z
N MET A 1 -6.12 37.54 -22.80
CA MET A 1 -5.35 36.81 -21.77
C MET A 1 -6.14 35.57 -21.36
N ALA A 2 -5.75 34.38 -21.81
CA ALA A 2 -6.40 33.12 -21.45
C ALA A 2 -5.57 32.39 -20.39
N LYS A 3 -6.02 32.41 -19.13
CA LYS A 3 -5.42 31.68 -18.01
C LYS A 3 -6.02 30.28 -17.89
N GLY A 4 -5.76 29.43 -18.88
CA GLY A 4 -6.04 27.99 -18.82
C GLY A 4 -4.79 27.19 -18.47
N HIS A 5 -4.97 26.00 -17.87
CA HIS A 5 -3.91 25.03 -17.64
C HIS A 5 -3.18 24.75 -18.97
N LYS A 6 -1.87 25.02 -19.03
CA LYS A 6 -1.06 24.61 -20.19
C LYS A 6 -0.95 23.09 -20.17
N THR A 7 -1.17 22.46 -21.33
CA THR A 7 -1.13 21.02 -21.54
C THR A 7 0.18 20.43 -21.03
N GLY A 8 0.15 19.82 -19.85
CA GLY A 8 1.20 18.93 -19.37
C GLY A 8 1.19 17.66 -20.20
N LYS A 9 2.36 17.12 -20.53
CA LYS A 9 2.46 15.83 -21.21
C LYS A 9 1.80 14.76 -20.33
N VAL A 10 0.83 14.04 -20.88
CA VAL A 10 0.20 12.88 -20.27
C VAL A 10 1.00 11.66 -20.68
N GLY A 11 1.45 10.85 -19.72
CA GLY A 11 2.06 9.55 -20.02
C GLY A 11 0.99 8.59 -20.55
N THR A 12 1.20 8.05 -21.74
CA THR A 12 0.24 7.14 -22.37
C THR A 12 0.31 5.78 -21.70
N HIS A 13 -0.78 5.36 -21.06
CA HIS A 13 -0.95 3.99 -20.61
C HIS A 13 -0.95 3.04 -21.81
N GLN A 14 0.03 2.12 -21.89
CA GLN A 14 0.19 1.24 -23.05
C GLN A 14 -0.71 -0.02 -22.97
N CYS A 15 -1.00 -0.57 -21.78
CA CYS A 15 -1.77 -1.82 -21.64
C CYS A 15 -2.15 -2.14 -20.18
N CYS A 16 -3.40 -2.58 -19.94
CA CYS A 16 -3.77 -3.38 -18.76
C CYS A 16 -3.67 -4.85 -19.14
N HIS A 17 -2.70 -5.61 -18.60
CA HIS A 17 -2.69 -7.06 -18.80
C HIS A 17 -3.56 -7.73 -17.72
N GLY A 18 -4.65 -8.38 -18.15
CA GLY A 18 -5.43 -9.31 -17.34
C GLY A 18 -5.97 -8.77 -16.01
N GLY A 19 -6.91 -7.81 -16.03
CA GLY A 19 -7.69 -7.41 -14.84
C GLY A 19 -6.90 -6.86 -13.65
N THR A 20 -5.57 -6.71 -13.75
CA THR A 20 -4.70 -6.25 -12.67
C THR A 20 -4.19 -4.83 -12.87
N TRP A 21 -3.92 -4.16 -11.74
CA TRP A 21 -3.45 -2.78 -11.59
C TRP A 21 -1.96 -2.59 -11.90
N TYR A 22 -1.41 -3.32 -12.87
CA TYR A 22 -0.02 -3.11 -13.29
C TYR A 22 0.00 -2.16 -14.48
N VAL A 23 0.66 -1.02 -14.30
CA VAL A 23 1.00 -0.13 -15.41
C VAL A 23 2.37 -0.56 -15.91
N MET A 24 2.44 -1.11 -17.13
CA MET A 24 3.72 -1.30 -17.80
C MET A 24 4.18 0.06 -18.36
N LEU A 25 5.27 0.58 -17.83
CA LEU A 25 5.94 1.79 -18.30
C LEU A 25 7.35 1.39 -18.74
N GLU A 26 7.64 1.56 -20.02
CA GLU A 26 8.97 1.30 -20.56
C GLU A 26 10.00 2.30 -19.98
N GLU A 27 11.20 1.83 -19.71
CA GLU A 27 12.27 2.62 -19.09
C GLU A 27 12.60 3.90 -19.88
N GLU A 28 12.57 3.82 -21.21
CA GLU A 28 12.82 4.97 -22.07
C GLU A 28 11.72 6.05 -21.94
N GLU A 29 10.47 5.64 -21.79
CA GLU A 29 9.32 6.54 -21.63
C GLU A 29 9.31 7.18 -20.23
N MET A 30 9.67 6.40 -19.21
CA MET A 30 9.89 6.91 -17.85
C MET A 30 10.98 7.99 -17.83
N ARG A 31 12.11 7.76 -18.50
CA ARG A 31 13.22 8.73 -18.56
C ARG A 31 12.83 10.05 -19.25
N LYS A 32 11.88 10.01 -20.19
CA LYS A 32 11.40 11.19 -20.93
C LYS A 32 10.31 11.98 -20.17
N THR A 33 9.55 11.33 -19.29
CA THR A 33 8.30 11.91 -18.73
C THR A 33 8.33 12.12 -17.21
N LEU A 34 9.12 11.34 -16.47
CA LEU A 34 9.17 11.41 -15.00
C LEU A 34 10.08 12.51 -14.43
N PRO A 35 11.25 12.85 -15.02
CA PRO A 35 12.12 13.88 -14.44
C PRO A 35 11.46 15.26 -14.50
N ASN A 36 11.31 15.89 -13.34
CA ASN A 36 10.90 17.30 -13.26
C ASN A 36 12.12 18.20 -13.48
N MET A 37 12.36 18.60 -14.73
CA MET A 37 13.48 19.48 -15.12
C MET A 37 13.20 20.97 -14.88
N SER A 38 12.11 21.31 -14.18
CA SER A 38 11.74 22.69 -13.87
C SER A 38 12.26 23.12 -12.49
N LYS A 39 12.34 24.43 -12.25
CA LYS A 39 12.69 25.00 -10.93
C LYS A 39 11.54 24.98 -9.91
N ALA A 40 10.39 24.40 -10.27
CA ALA A 40 9.19 24.36 -9.43
C ALA A 40 8.91 22.92 -8.96
N ILE A 41 8.28 22.77 -7.79
CA ILE A 41 7.90 21.47 -7.25
C ILE A 41 6.71 20.89 -8.03
N ARG A 42 6.82 19.63 -8.48
CA ARG A 42 5.71 18.86 -9.05
C ARG A 42 5.08 18.01 -7.95
N TRP A 43 3.86 18.36 -7.56
CA TRP A 43 3.04 17.56 -6.65
C TRP A 43 2.21 16.55 -7.45
N SER A 44 2.10 15.31 -6.97
CA SER A 44 1.24 14.27 -7.53
C SER A 44 0.57 13.52 -6.40
N LEU A 45 -0.73 13.19 -6.56
CA LEU A 45 -1.52 12.44 -5.59
C LEU A 45 -2.14 11.22 -6.29
N ASP A 46 -1.87 10.03 -5.76
CA ASP A 46 -2.48 8.77 -6.18
C ASP A 46 -3.45 8.31 -5.08
N LEU A 47 -4.73 8.11 -5.42
CA LEU A 47 -5.75 7.62 -4.51
C LEU A 47 -6.26 6.27 -5.02
N ARG A 48 -6.34 5.28 -4.12
CA ARG A 48 -6.80 3.93 -4.44
C ARG A 48 -8.16 3.66 -3.82
N TRP A 49 -9.06 3.11 -4.62
CA TRP A 49 -10.42 2.78 -4.23
C TRP A 49 -10.64 1.28 -4.39
N GLN A 50 -11.38 0.68 -3.47
CA GLN A 50 -11.73 -0.74 -3.52
C GLN A 50 -13.18 -0.98 -3.13
N ARG A 51 -13.68 -2.18 -3.43
CA ARG A 51 -14.99 -2.61 -2.96
C ARG A 51 -14.98 -2.76 -1.43
N PRO A 52 -15.97 -2.23 -0.70
CA PRO A 52 -16.04 -2.36 0.76
C PRO A 52 -16.18 -3.80 1.26
N SER A 53 -16.68 -4.70 0.41
CA SER A 53 -16.83 -6.12 0.74
C SER A 53 -15.52 -6.90 0.68
N GLU A 54 -14.46 -6.30 0.14
CA GLU A 54 -13.15 -6.94 -0.02
C GLU A 54 -12.21 -6.48 1.10
N PRO A 55 -11.26 -7.33 1.52
CA PRO A 55 -10.29 -6.98 2.55
C PRO A 55 -9.40 -5.81 2.11
N VAL A 56 -9.05 -4.94 3.05
CA VAL A 56 -8.37 -3.65 2.82
C VAL A 56 -6.85 -3.75 2.67
N GLY A 57 -6.32 -4.96 2.54
CA GLY A 57 -4.89 -5.21 2.33
C GLY A 57 -3.98 -4.77 3.49
N PHE A 58 -4.55 -4.37 4.62
CA PHE A 58 -3.82 -3.98 5.84
C PHE A 58 -3.70 -5.12 6.85
N TYR A 59 -4.01 -6.36 6.47
CA TYR A 59 -3.83 -7.56 7.31
C TYR A 59 -4.49 -7.43 8.70
N GLY A 60 -5.67 -6.80 8.78
CA GLY A 60 -6.40 -6.57 10.03
C GLY A 60 -5.82 -5.46 10.93
N LEU A 61 -4.72 -4.80 10.53
CA LEU A 61 -4.11 -3.74 11.33
C LEU A 61 -4.96 -2.47 11.35
N LYS A 62 -5.57 -2.14 10.22
CA LYS A 62 -6.43 -0.96 10.05
C LYS A 62 -7.54 -1.28 9.07
N GLU A 63 -8.75 -0.85 9.39
CA GLU A 63 -9.88 -0.95 8.49
C GLU A 63 -9.87 0.16 7.43
N GLY A 64 -10.51 -0.11 6.30
CA GLY A 64 -10.69 0.85 5.22
C GLY A 64 -11.78 1.86 5.56
N LEU A 65 -11.70 3.04 4.95
CA LEU A 65 -12.71 4.07 5.14
C LEU A 65 -13.85 3.90 4.13
N LEU A 66 -15.06 3.61 4.62
CA LEU A 66 -16.23 3.52 3.76
C LEU A 66 -16.70 4.92 3.36
N MET A 67 -16.51 5.27 2.10
CA MET A 67 -16.77 6.62 1.59
C MET A 67 -18.20 6.80 1.06
N ARG A 68 -18.86 5.73 0.62
CA ARG A 68 -20.24 5.76 0.07
C ARG A 68 -20.95 4.43 0.32
N SER A 69 -22.25 4.49 0.52
CA SER A 69 -23.13 3.33 0.61
C SER A 69 -24.32 3.50 -0.34
N SER A 70 -24.70 2.45 -1.07
CA SER A 70 -25.92 2.46 -1.87
C SER A 70 -27.18 2.40 -1.01
N LYS A 71 -27.07 1.86 0.21
CA LYS A 71 -28.19 1.72 1.16
C LYS A 71 -28.48 3.01 1.92
N ASP A 72 -27.47 3.87 2.08
CA ASP A 72 -27.58 5.15 2.76
C ASP A 72 -26.89 6.25 1.95
N PRO A 73 -27.66 6.97 1.10
CA PRO A 73 -27.15 8.10 0.32
C PRO A 73 -26.72 9.30 1.18
N GLY A 74 -27.17 9.40 2.43
CA GLY A 74 -26.86 10.48 3.37
C GLY A 74 -25.72 10.17 4.33
N MET A 75 -25.04 9.02 4.15
CA MET A 75 -23.99 8.55 5.04
C MET A 75 -22.91 9.61 5.25
N ARG A 76 -22.64 9.93 6.52
CA ARG A 76 -21.50 10.76 6.90
C ARG A 76 -20.28 9.86 7.08
N ILE A 77 -19.15 10.32 6.56
CA ILE A 77 -17.88 9.60 6.67
C ILE A 77 -17.39 9.70 8.11
N ASP A 78 -17.09 8.55 8.71
CA ASP A 78 -16.54 8.46 10.07
C ASP A 78 -15.02 8.60 10.03
N TRP A 79 -14.55 9.83 10.13
CA TRP A 79 -13.12 10.16 10.20
C TRP A 79 -12.53 9.84 11.57
N GLU A 80 -13.32 9.94 12.65
CA GLU A 80 -12.84 9.77 14.02
C GLU A 80 -12.36 8.34 14.26
N SER A 81 -13.16 7.34 13.88
CA SER A 81 -12.77 5.93 14.02
C SER A 81 -11.54 5.59 13.17
N PHE A 82 -11.39 6.22 12.00
CA PHE A 82 -10.26 5.99 11.12
C PHE A 82 -8.97 6.63 11.65
N ASP A 83 -9.04 7.85 12.18
CA ASP A 83 -7.88 8.61 12.68
C ASP A 83 -7.43 8.12 14.07
N ALA A 84 -8.33 7.55 14.86
CA ALA A 84 -7.99 6.92 16.15
C ALA A 84 -6.99 5.75 16.00
N VAL A 85 -6.88 5.14 14.82
CA VAL A 85 -5.94 4.06 14.55
C VAL A 85 -4.70 4.57 13.83
N ASN A 86 -3.61 4.74 14.58
CA ASN A 86 -2.28 4.94 14.02
C ASN A 86 -1.74 3.61 13.46
N ARG A 87 -1.65 3.52 12.13
CA ARG A 87 -1.14 2.32 11.45
C ARG A 87 0.34 2.08 11.77
N HIS A 88 1.14 3.12 11.93
CA HIS A 88 2.56 2.97 12.17
C HIS A 88 2.81 2.23 13.48
N ASP A 89 2.15 2.65 14.55
CA ASP A 89 2.29 2.03 15.87
C ASP A 89 1.84 0.56 15.86
N LYS A 90 0.72 0.27 15.20
CA LYS A 90 0.23 -1.11 15.04
C LYS A 90 1.16 -1.97 14.18
N GLN A 91 1.75 -1.38 13.13
CA GLN A 91 2.71 -2.08 12.28
C GLN A 91 3.98 -2.38 13.07
N THR A 92 4.51 -1.42 13.82
CA THR A 92 5.68 -1.61 14.68
C THR A 92 5.42 -2.70 15.70
N ALA A 93 4.30 -2.64 16.43
CA ALA A 93 3.93 -3.69 17.39
C ALA A 93 3.83 -5.09 16.76
N ALA A 94 3.37 -5.17 15.50
CA ALA A 94 3.31 -6.43 14.75
C ALA A 94 4.68 -6.92 14.24
N MET A 95 5.68 -6.05 14.10
CA MET A 95 7.06 -6.43 13.71
C MET A 95 7.91 -6.85 14.89
N THR A 96 7.77 -6.15 16.03
CA THR A 96 8.68 -6.28 17.16
C THR A 96 8.32 -7.42 18.09
N GLY A 97 7.07 -7.87 18.07
CA GLY A 97 6.54 -8.62 19.20
C GLY A 97 6.64 -7.81 20.50
N LYS A 98 6.63 -8.49 21.65
CA LYS A 98 6.69 -7.88 22.99
C LYS A 98 8.10 -7.49 23.46
N GLU A 99 9.14 -7.62 22.61
CA GLU A 99 10.53 -7.42 23.02
C GLU A 99 11.18 -6.17 22.39
N GLU A 100 12.21 -5.68 23.09
CA GLU A 100 13.04 -4.53 22.71
C GLU A 100 13.77 -4.80 21.39
N ILE A 101 13.70 -3.87 20.45
CA ILE A 101 14.39 -3.98 19.16
C ILE A 101 15.87 -3.61 19.35
N ASP A 102 16.78 -4.48 18.91
CA ASP A 102 18.17 -4.08 18.63
C ASP A 102 18.18 -3.04 17.49
N GLU A 103 18.75 -1.86 17.73
CA GLU A 103 18.80 -0.77 16.76
C GLU A 103 19.57 -1.13 15.47
N PHE A 104 20.42 -2.15 15.50
CA PHE A 104 21.18 -2.65 14.35
C PHE A 104 20.57 -3.89 13.69
N ASP A 105 19.45 -4.37 14.23
CA ASP A 105 18.75 -5.49 13.65
C ASP A 105 18.07 -5.08 12.33
N THR A 106 18.47 -5.76 11.27
CA THR A 106 18.02 -5.51 9.90
C THR A 106 16.95 -6.50 9.46
N THR A 107 16.43 -7.31 10.38
CA THR A 107 15.36 -8.25 10.06
C THR A 107 14.01 -7.54 9.94
N ILE A 108 13.42 -7.70 8.75
CA ILE A 108 12.06 -7.28 8.40
C ILE A 108 11.15 -8.50 8.44
N GLN A 109 10.16 -8.50 9.33
CA GLN A 109 9.13 -9.54 9.46
C GLN A 109 7.76 -8.92 9.71
N GLY A 110 6.68 -9.59 9.30
CA GLY A 110 5.32 -9.17 9.65
C GLY A 110 4.24 -9.86 8.84
N PRO A 111 2.96 -9.54 9.09
CA PRO A 111 1.81 -10.24 8.49
C PRO A 111 1.78 -10.20 6.96
N TRP A 112 2.44 -9.23 6.33
CA TRP A 112 2.53 -9.13 4.86
C TRP A 112 3.38 -10.22 4.22
N MET A 113 4.24 -10.90 4.97
CA MET A 113 4.99 -12.04 4.45
C MET A 113 4.06 -13.20 4.06
N LYS A 114 2.89 -13.31 4.71
CA LYS A 114 1.83 -14.28 4.39
C LYS A 114 1.14 -14.04 3.05
N LYS A 115 1.42 -12.92 2.38
CA LYS A 115 0.84 -12.65 1.04
C LYS A 115 1.39 -13.60 -0.03
N TRP A 116 2.60 -14.11 0.16
CA TRP A 116 3.29 -14.94 -0.83
C TRP A 116 3.58 -16.31 -0.24
N GLU A 117 3.57 -17.33 -1.10
CA GLU A 117 4.08 -18.64 -0.73
C GLU A 117 5.59 -18.55 -0.46
N ILE A 118 6.01 -18.99 0.72
CA ILE A 118 7.41 -18.96 1.13
C ILE A 118 8.12 -20.14 0.49
N VAL A 119 8.81 -19.86 -0.62
CA VAL A 119 9.56 -20.88 -1.38
C VAL A 119 11.04 -20.97 -1.00
N HIS A 120 11.58 -19.96 -0.31
CA HIS A 120 12.97 -19.90 0.12
C HIS A 120 13.04 -19.38 1.56
N VAL A 121 13.93 -19.96 2.36
CA VAL A 121 14.11 -19.60 3.77
C VAL A 121 15.37 -18.73 3.90
N ASN A 122 15.26 -17.64 4.64
CA ASN A 122 16.35 -16.75 5.03
C ASN A 122 16.12 -16.25 6.47
N ARG A 123 17.04 -15.46 7.01
CA ARG A 123 16.95 -14.91 8.38
C ARG A 123 15.63 -14.17 8.69
N HIS A 124 14.99 -13.56 7.67
CA HIS A 124 13.70 -12.89 7.83
C HIS A 124 12.55 -13.89 7.97
N VAL A 125 12.58 -14.96 7.17
CA VAL A 125 11.60 -16.05 7.22
C VAL A 125 11.71 -16.82 8.52
N GLU A 126 12.94 -17.06 9.00
CA GLU A 126 13.19 -17.69 10.31
C GLU A 126 12.57 -16.86 11.43
N ARG A 127 12.84 -15.56 11.46
CA ARG A 127 12.23 -14.68 12.47
C ARG A 127 10.71 -14.57 12.35
N HIS A 128 10.18 -14.59 11.13
CA HIS A 128 8.73 -14.66 10.91
C HIS A 128 8.13 -15.93 11.51
N ARG A 129 8.83 -17.08 11.36
CA ARG A 129 8.41 -18.36 11.93
C ARG A 129 8.45 -18.40 13.44
N GLU A 130 9.39 -17.69 14.06
CA GLU A 130 9.49 -17.59 15.51
C GLU A 130 8.38 -16.73 16.14
N MET A 131 7.94 -15.69 15.43
CA MET A 131 6.96 -14.72 15.95
C MET A 131 5.50 -15.07 15.66
N GLU A 132 5.23 -16.01 14.75
CA GLU A 132 3.88 -16.31 14.28
C GLU A 132 3.45 -17.72 14.67
N ASP A 133 2.25 -17.85 15.23
CA ASP A 133 1.68 -19.15 15.64
C ASP A 133 1.45 -20.09 14.43
N ASN A 134 1.23 -19.54 13.23
CA ASN A 134 1.05 -20.31 12.00
C ASN A 134 1.80 -19.67 10.82
N PRO A 135 3.12 -19.86 10.72
CA PRO A 135 3.98 -19.13 9.79
C PRO A 135 3.98 -19.71 8.37
N GLU A 136 3.43 -20.90 8.18
CA GLU A 136 3.29 -21.53 6.86
C GLU A 136 1.92 -21.21 6.23
N SER A 137 1.02 -20.58 6.98
CA SER A 137 -0.24 -20.08 6.43
C SER A 137 0.02 -18.86 5.54
N TRP A 138 -0.40 -18.97 4.29
CA TRP A 138 -0.40 -17.86 3.35
C TRP A 138 -1.84 -17.51 2.96
N THR A 139 -2.11 -16.21 2.80
CA THR A 139 -3.42 -15.70 2.40
C THR A 139 -3.32 -15.27 0.94
N LYS A 140 -4.06 -15.94 0.06
CA LYS A 140 -4.14 -15.55 -1.35
C LYS A 140 -4.73 -14.14 -1.44
N ALA A 141 -3.99 -13.25 -2.11
CA ALA A 141 -4.39 -11.87 -2.35
C ALA A 141 -5.58 -11.76 -3.32
#